data_AF-A0A830D3Q2-F1
#
_entry.id   AF-A0A830D3Q2-F1
#
_cell.length_a   1.000
_cell.length_b   1.000
_cell.length_c   1.000
_cell.angle_alpha   90.00
_cell.angle_beta   90.00
_cell.angle_gamma   90.00
#
_symmetry.space_group_name_H-M   'P 1'
#
loop_
_entity.id
_entity.type
_entity.pdbx_description
1 polymer ?
#
loop_
_entity_poly.entity_id
_entity_poly.type
_entity_poly.pdbx_seq_one_letter_code
_entity_poly.pdbx_strand_id
1 'polypeptide(L)' 'MSPQTETKASVEFKDTDILAAFRVTSQPGVPLEEAGASVAGESSTGTWITVWRHK' A
#
# COMPACT_ATOMS: atom_id res chain seq x y z
N MET A 1 6.38 1.59 -29.69
CA MET A 1 6.54 1.44 -28.24
C MET A 1 5.16 1.24 -27.65
N SER A 2 4.81 0.03 -27.23
CA SER A 2 3.54 -0.20 -26.53
C SER A 2 3.55 0.63 -25.24
N PRO A 3 2.49 1.40 -24.93
CA PRO A 3 2.35 1.91 -23.58
C PRO A 3 2.24 0.70 -22.66
N GLN A 4 3.08 0.62 -21.63
CA GLN A 4 2.84 -0.36 -20.59
C GLN A 4 1.48 -0.01 -19.98
N THR A 5 0.51 -0.92 -20.15
CA THR A 5 -0.78 -0.82 -19.47
C THR A 5 -0.51 -1.00 -17.98
N GLU A 6 -0.18 0.09 -17.31
CA GLU A 6 -0.23 0.15 -15.86
C GLU A 6 -1.72 0.09 -15.51
N THR A 7 -2.20 -1.10 -15.15
CA THR A 7 -3.53 -1.27 -14.58
C THR A 7 -3.54 -0.52 -13.26
N LYS A 8 -3.88 0.78 -13.30
CA LYS A 8 -4.08 1.61 -12.13
C LYS A 8 -5.13 0.93 -11.25
N ALA A 9 -4.71 0.41 -10.10
CA ALA A 9 -5.65 -0.04 -9.09
C ALA A 9 -6.55 1.16 -8.72
N SER A 10 -7.82 1.09 -9.09
CA SER A 10 -8.77 2.18 -8.86
C SER A 10 -9.36 2.02 -7.45
N VAL A 11 -8.71 2.65 -6.47
CA VAL A 11 -9.33 2.94 -5.17
C VAL A 11 -10.13 4.24 -5.33
N GLU A 12 -11.40 4.23 -4.91
CA GLU A 12 -12.17 5.47 -4.78
C GLU A 12 -11.86 6.13 -3.43
N PHE A 13 -11.62 7.43 -3.47
CA PHE A 13 -11.37 8.25 -2.29
C PHE A 13 -12.60 9.06 -1.93
N LYS A 14 -12.90 9.18 -0.63
CA LYS A 14 -13.93 10.04 -0.09
C LYS A 14 -13.34 11.38 0.34
N ASP A 15 -14.15 12.43 0.37
CA ASP A 15 -13.72 13.77 0.83
C ASP A 15 -13.26 13.79 2.29
N THR A 16 -13.67 12.80 3.09
CA THR A 16 -13.30 12.66 4.50
C THR A 16 -12.04 11.82 4.72
N ASP A 17 -11.50 11.19 3.68
CA ASP A 17 -10.32 10.33 3.82
C ASP A 17 -9.07 11.19 4.04
N ILE A 18 -8.15 10.68 4.87
CA ILE A 18 -6.86 11.32 5.11
C ILE A 18 -5.82 10.68 4.19
N LEU A 19 -5.31 11.45 3.24
CA LEU A 19 -4.29 11.01 2.29
C LEU A 19 -2.90 11.35 2.79
N ALA A 20 -1.98 10.39 2.76
CA ALA A 20 -0.57 10.57 3.09
C ALA A 20 0.31 10.11 1.92
N ALA A 21 1.28 10.95 1.54
CA ALA A 21 2.26 10.63 0.51
C ALA A 21 3.60 10.31 1.17
N PHE A 22 4.14 9.13 0.89
CA PHE A 22 5.42 8.69 1.42
C PHE A 22 6.45 8.54 0.31
N ARG A 23 7.67 8.96 0.59
CA ARG A 23 8.84 8.53 -0.17
C ARG A 23 9.43 7.32 0.53
N VAL A 24 9.21 6.14 -0.04
CA VAL A 24 9.70 4.88 0.52
C VAL A 24 10.93 4.43 -0.27
N THR A 25 11.99 4.08 0.44
CA THR A 25 13.15 3.37 -0.11
C THR A 25 13.14 1.97 0.48
N SER A 26 12.78 0.96 -0.31
CA SER A 26 12.77 -0.42 0.16
C SER A 26 14.19 -0.98 0.27
N GLN A 27 14.34 -2.03 1.07
CA GLN A 27 15.59 -2.78 1.14
C GLN A 27 15.86 -3.51 -0.18
N PRO A 28 17.13 -3.79 -0.55
CA PRO A 28 17.44 -4.59 -1.72
C PRO A 28 16.72 -5.94 -1.70
N GLY A 29 16.00 -6.26 -2.78
CA GLY A 29 15.23 -7.50 -2.90
C GLY A 29 13.79 -7.43 -2.38
N VAL A 30 13.36 -6.31 -1.79
CA VAL A 30 11.96 -6.09 -1.37
C VAL A 30 11.22 -5.28 -2.44
N PRO A 31 10.12 -5.80 -3.02
CA PRO A 31 9.29 -5.07 -3.97
C PRO A 31 8.74 -3.77 -3.37
N LEU A 32 8.65 -2.71 -4.17
CA LEU A 32 8.21 -1.41 -3.69
C LEU A 32 6.72 -1.43 -3.30
N GLU A 33 5.92 -2.23 -3.99
CA GLU A 33 4.50 -2.42 -3.72
C GLU A 33 4.27 -3.09 -2.36
N GLU A 34 5.10 -4.08 -2.00
CA GLU A 34 5.03 -4.74 -0.70
C GLU A 34 5.45 -3.78 0.43
N ALA A 35 6.53 -3.02 0.23
CA ALA A 35 6.93 -1.99 1.18
C ALA A 35 5.84 -0.92 1.37
N GLY A 36 5.20 -0.49 0.28
CA GLY A 36 4.08 0.45 0.32
C GLY A 36 2.84 -0.11 1.04
N ALA A 37 2.51 -1.38 0.78
CA ALA A 37 1.42 -2.07 1.46
C ALA A 37 1.69 -2.24 2.97
N SER A 38 2.94 -2.52 3.36
CA SER A 38 3.33 -2.59 4.78
C SER A 38 3.15 -1.23 5.47
N VAL A 39 3.63 -0.14 4.85
CA VAL A 39 3.44 1.22 5.38
C VAL A 39 1.95 1.56 5.55
N ALA A 40 1.12 1.23 4.55
CA ALA A 40 -0.32 1.47 4.63
C ALA A 40 -1.00 0.61 5.72
N GLY A 41 -0.61 -0.65 5.85
CA GLY A 41 -1.14 -1.57 6.85
C GLY A 41 -0.76 -1.16 8.27
N GLU A 42 0.53 -1.06 8.55
CA GLU A 42 1.09 -0.85 9.90
C GLU A 42 0.80 0.55 10.47
N SER A 43 0.61 1.56 9.61
CA SER A 43 0.17 2.90 10.05
C SER A 43 -1.33 3.02 10.31
N SER A 44 -2.11 2.02 9.91
CA SER A 44 -3.55 1.93 10.14
C SER A 44 -3.84 0.90 11.23
N THR A 45 -4.01 -0.37 10.87
CA THR A 45 -4.41 -1.44 11.81
C THR A 45 -3.73 -2.78 11.58
N GLY A 46 -2.83 -2.88 10.59
CA GLY A 46 -2.14 -4.10 10.20
C GLY A 46 -1.03 -4.50 11.17
N THR A 47 -0.68 -5.78 11.16
CA THR A 47 0.46 -6.33 11.89
C THR A 47 1.12 -7.46 11.08
N TRP A 48 2.32 -7.89 11.50
CA TRP A 48 3.19 -8.82 10.77
C TRP A 48 2.64 -10.25 10.62
N ILE A 49 1.54 -10.57 11.31
CA ILE A 49 0.80 -11.83 11.17
C ILE A 49 -0.70 -11.58 11.10
N THR A 50 -1.42 -12.49 10.47
CA THR A 50 -2.88 -12.48 10.50
C THR A 50 -3.39 -12.72 11.92
N VAL A 51 -4.22 -11.80 12.41
CA VAL A 51 -4.91 -11.94 13.70
C VAL A 51 -6.39 -12.17 13.43
N TRP A 52 -6.94 -13.26 13.97
CA TRP A 52 -8.32 -13.71 13.70
C TRP A 52 -9.44 -12.77 14.19
N ARG A 53 -9.09 -11.73 14.96
CA ARG A 53 -10.02 -10.69 15.44
C ARG A 53 -10.44 -9.72 14.34
N HIS A 54 -9.69 -9.66 13.24
CA HIS A 54 -10.02 -8.90 12.04
C HIS A 54 -10.74 -9.83 11.05
N LYS A 55 -12.04 -10.04 11.26
CA LYS A 55 -12.96 -10.69 10.31
C LYS A 55 -14.12 -9.75 10.01
#